data_AF-A0A495LQQ5-F1
#
_entry.id   AF-A0A495LQQ5-F1
#
_cell.length_a   1.000
_cell.length_b   1.000
_cell.length_c   1.000
_cell.angle_alpha   90.00
_cell.angle_beta   90.00
_cell.angle_gamma   90.00
#
_symmetry.space_group_name_H-M   'P 1'
#
loop_
_entity.id
_entity.type
_entity.pdbx_description
1 polymer ?
#
loop_
_entity_poly.entity_id
_entity_poly.type
_entity_poly.pdbx_seq_one_letter_code
_entity_poly.pdbx_strand_id
1 'polypeptide(L)'
;VKDSNSKEVIVKLVNTSATAQEVNVDLKGTKLQTKGTIITLTSPNLQDENSFANPKKISPTEKGFNLKGDKAQTSLPPYSVTVLKLKMK
;
A
#
# COMPACT_ATOMS: atom_id res chain seq x y z
N VAL A 1 11.19 4.03 -1.08
CA VAL A 1 12.13 4.47 -0.01
C VAL A 1 12.77 3.23 0.60
N LYS A 2 14.09 3.21 0.73
CA LYS A 2 14.81 2.20 1.52
C LYS A 2 15.10 2.81 2.88
N ASP A 3 14.50 2.26 3.93
CA ASP A 3 14.73 2.68 5.31
C ASP A 3 15.74 1.73 5.94
N SER A 4 16.98 2.23 6.10
CA SER A 4 18.07 1.46 6.69
C SER A 4 17.89 1.21 8.18
N ASN A 5 17.17 2.09 8.91
CA ASN A 5 17.01 1.99 10.36
C ASN A 5 16.06 0.84 10.72
N SER A 6 14.90 0.81 10.06
CA SER A 6 13.91 -0.25 10.27
C SER A 6 14.18 -1.51 9.43
N LYS A 7 15.20 -1.46 8.57
CA LYS A 7 15.51 -2.47 7.54
C LYS A 7 14.31 -2.78 6.66
N GLU A 8 13.63 -1.75 6.14
CA GLU A 8 12.45 -1.87 5.30
C GLU A 8 12.64 -1.27 3.91
N VAL A 9 11.95 -1.84 2.93
CA VAL A 9 11.62 -1.18 1.68
C VAL A 9 10.15 -0.78 1.76
N ILE A 10 9.90 0.51 1.54
CA ILE A 10 8.58 1.14 1.58
C ILE A 10 8.27 1.70 0.20
N VAL A 11 7.22 1.18 -0.44
CA VAL A 11 6.69 1.67 -1.72
C VAL A 11 5.36 2.38 -1.45
N LYS A 12 5.22 3.61 -1.96
CA LYS A 12 3.98 4.38 -1.86
C LYS A 12 3.40 4.52 -3.26
N LEU A 13 2.15 4.12 -3.43
CA LEU A 13 1.42 4.10 -4.67
C LEU A 13 0.16 4.93 -4.49
N VAL A 14 -0.19 5.73 -5.49
CA VAL A 14 -1.41 6.53 -5.48
C VAL A 14 -2.16 6.20 -6.76
N ASN A 15 -3.44 5.86 -6.63
CA ASN A 15 -4.35 5.76 -7.75
C ASN A 15 -5.30 6.95 -7.74
N THR A 16 -5.10 7.89 -8.65
CA THR A 16 -5.96 9.08 -8.79
C THR A 16 -7.15 8.84 -9.73
N SER A 17 -7.27 7.64 -10.31
CA SER A 17 -8.37 7.27 -11.20
C SER A 17 -9.65 6.92 -10.42
N ALA A 18 -10.79 7.09 -11.09
CA ALA A 18 -12.08 6.53 -10.68
C ALA A 18 -12.16 5.00 -10.83
N THR A 19 -11.18 4.39 -11.49
CA THR A 19 -11.13 2.95 -11.75
C THR A 19 -10.01 2.28 -10.96
N ALA A 20 -10.22 1.03 -10.58
CA ALA A 20 -9.15 0.21 -10.00
C ALA A 20 -8.02 0.03 -11.03
N GLN A 21 -6.78 -0.05 -10.54
CA GLN A 21 -5.59 -0.22 -11.37
C GLN A 21 -4.79 -1.44 -10.88
N GLU A 22 -4.61 -2.43 -11.75
CA GLU A 22 -3.75 -3.57 -11.47
C GLU A 22 -2.29 -3.18 -11.74
N VAL A 23 -1.44 -3.29 -10.73
CA VAL A 23 -0.02 -2.94 -10.85
C VAL A 23 0.89 -4.08 -10.43
N ASN A 24 2.01 -4.19 -11.15
CA ASN A 24 3.10 -5.11 -10.83
C ASN A 24 4.35 -4.30 -10.51
N VAL A 25 4.74 -4.25 -9.25
CA VAL A 25 5.95 -3.57 -8.81
C VAL A 25 7.10 -4.56 -8.77
N ASP A 26 8.13 -4.32 -9.57
CA ASP A 26 9.37 -5.10 -9.59
C ASP A 26 10.35 -4.60 -8.53
N LEU A 27 10.65 -5.43 -7.53
CA LEU A 27 11.44 -5.08 -6.33
C LEU A 27 12.84 -5.70 -6.36
N LYS A 28 13.52 -5.60 -7.50
CA LYS A 28 14.91 -6.03 -7.68
C LYS A 28 15.92 -5.22 -6.87
N GLY A 29 17.10 -5.81 -6.68
CA GLY A 29 18.28 -5.12 -6.15
C GLY A 29 18.44 -5.19 -4.62
N THR A 30 17.52 -5.83 -3.89
CA THR A 30 17.68 -6.13 -2.46
C THR A 30 16.90 -7.40 -2.13
N LYS A 31 17.49 -8.29 -1.32
CA LYS A 31 16.78 -9.48 -0.86
C LYS A 31 15.72 -9.08 0.16
N LEU A 32 14.45 -9.35 -0.13
CA LEU A 32 13.32 -9.03 0.76
C LEU A 32 12.71 -10.30 1.35
N GLN A 33 12.04 -10.14 2.48
CA GLN A 33 11.13 -11.14 3.01
C GLN A 33 9.96 -11.34 2.03
N THR A 34 9.46 -12.58 1.92
CA THR A 34 8.34 -12.88 1.03
C THR A 34 7.03 -12.31 1.54
N LYS A 35 6.85 -12.23 2.87
CA LYS A 35 5.68 -11.64 3.51
C LYS A 35 5.93 -10.15 3.76
N GLY A 36 4.93 -9.33 3.45
CA GLY A 36 4.91 -7.91 3.75
C GLY A 36 3.55 -7.44 4.24
N THR A 37 3.46 -6.15 4.54
CA THR A 37 2.21 -5.48 4.92
C THR A 37 1.79 -4.51 3.82
N ILE A 38 0.53 -4.58 3.42
CA ILE A 38 -0.11 -3.60 2.57
C ILE A 38 -1.04 -2.74 3.42
N ILE A 39 -0.86 -1.43 3.35
CA ILE A 39 -1.68 -0.44 4.05
C ILE A 39 -2.43 0.34 2.99
N THR A 40 -3.76 0.41 3.08
CA THR A 40 -4.59 1.10 2.07
C THR A 40 -5.52 2.10 2.74
N LEU A 41 -5.50 3.33 2.24
CA LEU A 41 -6.47 4.38 2.52
C LEU A 41 -7.27 4.64 1.24
N THR A 42 -8.60 4.56 1.32
CA THR A 42 -9.51 4.81 0.20
C THR A 42 -10.90 5.15 0.75
N SER A 43 -11.73 5.78 -0.08
CA SER A 43 -13.15 5.96 0.19
C SER A 43 -13.94 5.78 -1.12
N PRO A 44 -15.15 5.19 -1.09
CA PRO A 44 -16.05 5.17 -2.24
C PRO A 44 -16.57 6.57 -2.62
N ASN A 45 -16.49 7.57 -1.73
CA ASN A 45 -16.95 8.93 -1.97
C ASN A 45 -15.81 9.94 -1.77
N LEU A 46 -15.54 10.75 -2.81
CA LEU A 46 -14.51 11.78 -2.80
C LEU A 46 -14.73 12.90 -1.78
N GLN A 47 -15.98 13.10 -1.33
CA GLN A 47 -16.33 14.11 -0.32
C GLN A 47 -16.32 13.58 1.11
N ASP A 48 -15.94 12.31 1.32
CA ASP A 48 -15.88 11.78 2.67
C ASP A 48 -14.74 12.41 3.48
N GLU A 49 -15.00 12.65 4.75
CA GLU A 49 -14.06 13.23 5.71
C GLU A 49 -14.21 12.58 7.09
N ASN A 50 -13.21 12.79 7.94
CA ASN A 50 -13.31 12.52 9.37
C ASN A 50 -13.79 13.79 10.09
N SER A 51 -14.90 13.68 10.80
CA SER A 51 -15.48 14.79 11.59
C SER A 51 -15.50 14.45 13.08
N PHE A 52 -15.85 15.40 13.95
CA PHE A 52 -16.00 15.11 15.39
C PHE A 52 -17.04 14.02 15.68
N ALA A 53 -18.13 13.97 14.90
CA ALA A 53 -19.16 12.95 15.03
C ALA A 53 -18.69 11.58 14.50
N ASN A 54 -17.88 11.56 13.44
CA ASN A 54 -17.36 10.35 12.81
C ASN A 54 -15.84 10.43 12.60
N PRO A 55 -15.02 10.34 13.67
CA PRO A 55 -13.59 10.67 13.61
C PRO A 55 -12.73 9.65 12.85
N LYS A 56 -13.31 8.48 12.51
CA LYS A 56 -12.60 7.37 11.85
C LYS A 56 -13.31 6.89 10.58
N LYS A 57 -14.19 7.71 9.98
CA LYS A 57 -14.94 7.37 8.77
C LYS A 57 -14.03 6.86 7.64
N ILE A 58 -12.93 7.56 7.40
CA ILE A 58 -11.86 7.10 6.51
C ILE A 58 -10.61 6.87 7.36
N SER A 59 -10.14 5.63 7.40
CA SER A 59 -8.91 5.24 8.09
C SER A 59 -8.13 4.24 7.26
N PRO A 60 -6.79 4.21 7.37
CA PRO A 60 -6.00 3.17 6.72
C PRO A 60 -6.38 1.79 7.24
N THR A 61 -6.42 0.82 6.34
CA THR A 61 -6.58 -0.61 6.67
C THR A 61 -5.31 -1.36 6.35
N GLU A 62 -4.94 -2.33 7.18
CA GLU A 62 -3.73 -3.13 7.01
C GLU A 62 -4.06 -4.59 6.74
N LYS A 63 -3.34 -5.19 5.79
CA LYS A 63 -3.41 -6.63 5.49
C LYS A 63 -2.01 -7.17 5.19
N GLY A 64 -1.83 -8.47 5.39
CA GLY A 64 -0.63 -9.16 4.90
C GLY A 64 -0.71 -9.39 3.39
N PHE A 65 0.44 -9.37 2.71
CA PHE A 65 0.55 -9.80 1.32
C PHE A 65 1.85 -10.58 1.10
N ASN A 66 1.90 -11.35 0.01
CA ASN A 66 3.07 -12.13 -0.38
C ASN A 66 3.62 -11.65 -1.71
N LEU A 67 4.95 -11.62 -1.84
CA LEU A 67 5.62 -11.46 -3.11
C LEU A 67 5.48 -12.71 -3.98
N LYS A 68 5.37 -12.50 -5.29
CA LYS A 68 5.49 -13.55 -6.31
C LYS A 68 6.87 -13.42 -6.96
N GLY A 69 7.85 -14.17 -6.42
CA GLY A 69 9.26 -13.93 -6.72
C GLY A 69 9.69 -12.57 -6.17
N ASP A 70 10.24 -11.71 -7.03
CA ASP A 70 10.64 -10.34 -6.69
C ASP A 70 9.54 -9.31 -7.01
N LYS A 71 8.32 -9.76 -7.35
CA LYS A 71 7.22 -8.88 -7.76
C LYS A 71 6.14 -8.78 -6.70
N ALA A 72 5.72 -7.56 -6.39
CA ALA A 72 4.47 -7.29 -5.68
C ALA A 72 3.37 -7.04 -6.71
N GLN A 73 2.42 -7.97 -6.80
CA GLN A 73 1.21 -7.83 -7.62
C GLN A 73 0.10 -7.28 -6.72
N THR A 74 -0.49 -6.15 -7.06
CA THR A 74 -1.53 -5.53 -6.23
C THR A 74 -2.53 -4.76 -7.07
N SER A 75 -3.79 -4.82 -6.63
CA SER A 75 -4.88 -3.99 -7.16
C SER A 75 -4.97 -2.72 -6.32
N LEU A 76 -4.86 -1.56 -6.96
CA LEU A 76 -5.07 -0.27 -6.33
C LEU A 76 -6.53 0.13 -6.48
N PRO A 77 -7.31 0.28 -5.39
CA PRO A 77 -8.69 0.77 -5.48
C PRO A 77 -8.76 2.16 -6.13
N PRO A 78 -9.94 2.59 -6.63
CA PRO A 78 -10.15 3.98 -7.02
C PRO A 78 -9.77 4.94 -5.89
N TYR A 79 -9.22 6.10 -6.27
CA TYR A 79 -8.91 7.19 -5.33
C TYR A 79 -8.21 6.74 -4.05
N SER A 80 -7.13 5.95 -4.21
CA SER A 80 -6.47 5.30 -3.09
C SER A 80 -5.04 5.76 -2.89
N VAL A 81 -4.60 5.69 -1.63
CA VAL A 81 -3.18 5.67 -1.26
C VAL A 81 -2.87 4.29 -0.70
N THR A 82 -1.89 3.62 -1.29
CA THR A 82 -1.47 2.28 -0.91
C THR A 82 0.02 2.29 -0.56
N VAL A 83 0.38 1.71 0.58
CA VAL A 83 1.76 1.56 1.03
C VAL A 83 2.10 0.08 1.16
N LEU A 84 3.14 -0.34 0.45
CA LEU A 84 3.72 -1.67 0.59
C LEU A 84 4.94 -1.55 1.50
N LYS A 85 4.97 -2.33 2.58
CA LYS A 85 6.11 -2.45 3.49
C LYS A 85 6.64 -3.88 3.46
N LEU A 86 7.94 -4.01 3.19
CA LEU A 86 8.64 -5.30 3.17
C LEU A 86 9.95 -5.17 3.95
N LYS A 87 10.22 -6.13 4.82
CA LYS A 87 11.51 -6.22 5.52
C LYS A 87 12.59 -6.71 4.56
N MET A 88 13.77 -6.11 4.66
CA MET A 88 14.97 -6.62 4.03
C MET A 88 15.43 -7.90 4.76
N LYS A 89 16.03 -8.82 4.03
CA LYS A 89 16.72 -9.99 4.58
C LYS A 89 18.08 -9.61 5.13
#